data_AF-A0ABD2NBH8-F1
#
_entry.id   AF-A0ABD2NBH8-F1
#
_cell.length_a   1.000
_cell.length_b   1.000
_cell.length_c   1.000
_cell.angle_alpha   90.00
_cell.angle_beta   90.00
_cell.angle_gamma   90.00
#
_symmetry.space_group_name_H-M   'P 1'
#
loop_
_entity.id
_entity.type
_entity.pdbx_description
1 polymer ?
#
loop_
_entity_poly.entity_id
_entity_poly.type
_entity_poly.pdbx_seq_one_letter_code
_entity_poly.pdbx_strand_id
1 'polypeptide(L)'
;MQCFKLAFPKVRQLENKKMDKSLHTSDESLGLKKTVVAAQTIYRVRKDKNSKMQLTILKKHLRNSHKDTRKQEKIAYIENSFDKTKAVWKVIKRETVTKKKNQNNESSFTADELNSFFADIGKSIAPFVKPSHKEEPRYLRGKTLKSPFPLFNCPTTEEEIENIVHKFKSKMSSDIYGFTVPLLKTFLPIIIPHSIM
;
A
#
# COMPACT_ATOMS: atom_id res chain seq x y z
N MET A 1 -13.99 -48.38 20.40
CA MET A 1 -13.97 -47.65 19.10
C MET A 1 -14.40 -46.18 19.23
N GLN A 2 -13.94 -45.43 20.24
CA GLN A 2 -14.22 -43.98 20.38
C GLN A 2 -12.96 -43.11 20.44
N CYS A 3 -11.79 -43.68 20.75
CA CYS A 3 -10.55 -42.92 20.88
C CYS A 3 -9.93 -42.48 19.54
N PHE A 4 -10.27 -43.13 18.42
CA PHE A 4 -9.67 -42.83 17.11
C PHE A 4 -10.25 -41.57 16.43
N LYS A 5 -11.45 -41.12 16.83
CA LYS A 5 -12.09 -39.91 16.28
C LYS A 5 -11.64 -38.61 16.96
N LEU A 6 -10.94 -38.69 18.09
CA LEU A 6 -10.42 -37.53 18.84
C LEU A 6 -8.98 -37.14 18.45
N ALA A 7 -8.22 -38.05 17.83
CA ALA A 7 -6.81 -37.82 17.50
C ALA A 7 -6.59 -37.01 16.20
N PHE A 8 -7.62 -36.85 15.36
CA PHE A 8 -7.53 -36.09 14.12
C PHE A 8 -8.65 -35.05 14.08
N PRO A 9 -8.40 -33.79 14.50
CA PRO A 9 -9.35 -32.72 14.26
C PRO A 9 -9.56 -32.63 12.74
N LYS A 10 -10.83 -32.61 12.31
CA LYS A 10 -11.23 -32.42 10.91
C LYS A 10 -10.35 -31.32 10.31
N VAL A 11 -9.43 -31.71 9.43
CA VAL A 11 -8.67 -30.78 8.60
C VAL A 11 -9.73 -29.90 7.95
N ARG A 12 -9.78 -28.62 8.33
CA ARG A 12 -10.55 -27.63 7.59
C ARG A 12 -10.13 -27.86 6.15
N GLN A 13 -11.06 -28.35 5.33
CA GLN A 13 -10.88 -28.27 3.90
C GLN A 13 -10.56 -26.80 3.68
N LEU A 14 -9.31 -26.51 3.34
CA LEU A 14 -8.95 -25.25 2.76
C LEU A 14 -9.92 -25.17 1.60
N GLU A 15 -11.00 -24.41 1.77
CA GLU A 15 -11.84 -24.01 0.66
C GLU A 15 -10.85 -23.56 -0.38
N ASN A 16 -10.77 -24.33 -1.47
CA ASN A 16 -10.00 -23.97 -2.61
C ASN A 16 -10.51 -22.57 -2.96
N LYS A 17 -9.79 -21.53 -2.51
CA LYS A 17 -9.99 -20.17 -2.99
C LYS A 17 -9.99 -20.38 -4.49
N LYS A 18 -11.16 -20.24 -5.10
CA LYS A 18 -11.31 -20.29 -6.55
C LYS A 18 -10.21 -19.38 -7.05
N MET A 19 -9.13 -19.98 -7.58
CA MET A 19 -8.13 -19.20 -8.26
C MET A 19 -8.92 -18.54 -9.35
N ASP A 20 -8.97 -17.21 -9.28
CA ASP A 20 -9.65 -16.38 -10.24
C ASP A 20 -9.08 -16.80 -11.60
N LYS A 21 -9.81 -17.63 -12.34
CA LYS A 21 -9.48 -18.04 -13.70
C LYS A 21 -9.84 -16.87 -14.61
N SER A 22 -9.24 -15.72 -14.32
CA SER A 22 -9.09 -14.64 -15.26
C SER A 22 -7.61 -14.63 -15.65
N LEU A 23 -7.19 -15.68 -16.35
CA LEU A 23 -6.17 -15.50 -17.37
C LEU A 23 -6.96 -15.28 -18.66
N HIS A 24 -7.46 -14.06 -18.85
CA HIS A 24 -7.69 -13.59 -20.22
C HIS A 24 -6.32 -13.45 -20.85
N THR A 25 -5.82 -14.55 -21.41
CA THR A 25 -4.76 -14.46 -22.41
C THR A 25 -5.36 -13.74 -23.59
N SER A 26 -5.00 -12.47 -23.76
CA SER A 26 -5.11 -11.78 -25.05
C SER A 26 -4.61 -12.75 -26.15
N ASP A 27 -5.26 -12.76 -27.31
CA ASP A 27 -4.92 -13.64 -28.43
C ASP A 27 -3.43 -13.52 -28.83
N GLU A 28 -2.83 -12.34 -28.65
CA GLU A 28 -1.41 -12.09 -28.86
C GLU A 28 -0.53 -12.87 -27.89
N SER A 29 -0.93 -12.99 -26.62
CA SER A 29 -0.22 -13.76 -25.59
C SER A 29 -0.25 -15.27 -25.88
N LEU A 30 -1.32 -15.76 -26.51
CA LEU A 30 -1.43 -17.14 -26.97
C LEU A 30 -0.49 -17.43 -28.15
N GLY A 31 -0.42 -16.52 -29.12
CA GLY A 31 0.55 -16.59 -30.23
C GLY A 31 1.99 -16.63 -29.73
N LEU A 32 2.34 -15.74 -28.81
CA LEU A 32 3.67 -15.65 -28.21
C LEU A 32 4.05 -16.91 -27.38
N LYS A 33 3.08 -17.56 -26.73
CA LYS A 33 3.31 -18.84 -26.04
C LYS A 33 3.66 -19.95 -27.03
N LYS A 34 2.94 -20.03 -28.16
CA LYS A 34 3.21 -21.02 -29.20
C LYS A 34 4.62 -20.84 -29.79
N THR A 35 5.04 -19.60 -30.03
CA THR A 35 6.40 -19.32 -30.54
C THR A 35 7.49 -19.64 -29.54
N VAL A 36 7.29 -19.36 -28.25
CA VAL A 36 8.23 -19.78 -27.18
C VAL A 36 8.35 -21.30 -27.10
N VAL A 37 7.25 -22.03 -27.21
CA VAL A 37 7.26 -23.50 -27.21
C VAL A 37 8.02 -24.04 -28.42
N ALA A 38 7.77 -23.50 -29.62
CA ALA A 38 8.50 -23.87 -30.83
C ALA A 38 10.00 -23.55 -30.73
N ALA A 39 10.39 -22.38 -30.20
CA ALA A 39 11.79 -22.07 -29.96
C ALA A 39 12.44 -23.02 -28.93
N GLN A 40 11.66 -23.49 -27.95
CA GLN A 40 12.13 -24.43 -26.95
C GLN A 40 12.32 -25.84 -27.52
N THR A 41 11.47 -26.29 -28.45
CA THR A 41 11.69 -27.56 -29.16
C THR A 41 12.92 -27.49 -30.07
N ILE A 42 13.10 -26.40 -30.81
CA ILE A 42 14.29 -26.18 -31.66
C ILE A 42 15.57 -26.21 -30.83
N TYR A 43 15.61 -25.50 -29.68
CA TYR A 43 16.77 -25.54 -28.79
C TYR A 43 17.04 -26.94 -28.23
N ARG A 44 16.01 -27.71 -27.88
CA ARG A 44 16.18 -29.09 -27.40
C ARG A 44 16.83 -30.01 -28.44
N VAL A 45 16.50 -29.81 -29.71
CA VAL A 45 17.04 -30.58 -30.84
C VAL A 45 18.46 -30.13 -31.19
N ARG A 46 18.69 -28.82 -31.37
CA ARG A 46 19.97 -28.30 -31.89
C ARG A 46 21.05 -28.07 -30.82
N LYS A 47 20.65 -27.73 -29.59
CA LYS A 47 21.55 -27.40 -28.46
C LYS A 47 22.62 -26.33 -28.76
N ASP A 48 22.41 -25.47 -29.75
CA ASP A 48 23.35 -24.44 -30.15
C ASP A 48 23.14 -23.12 -29.40
N LYS A 49 24.19 -22.27 -29.38
CA LYS A 49 24.19 -20.98 -28.68
C LYS A 49 23.15 -20.01 -29.25
N ASN A 50 22.91 -20.03 -30.56
CA ASN A 50 21.97 -19.11 -31.20
C ASN A 50 20.53 -19.45 -30.83
N SER A 51 20.14 -20.73 -30.89
CA SER A 51 18.80 -21.16 -30.45
C SER A 51 18.56 -20.87 -28.97
N LYS A 52 19.58 -20.99 -28.11
CA LYS A 52 19.48 -20.62 -26.68
C LYS A 52 19.23 -19.12 -26.49
N MET A 53 19.92 -18.28 -27.25
CA MET A 53 19.77 -16.82 -27.20
C MET A 53 18.36 -16.42 -27.65
N GLN A 54 17.90 -16.95 -28.78
CA GLN A 54 16.56 -16.71 -29.30
C GLN A 54 15.46 -17.12 -28.31
N LEU A 55 15.58 -18.30 -27.69
CA LEU A 55 14.66 -18.74 -26.65
C LEU A 55 14.63 -17.80 -25.45
N THR A 56 15.79 -17.26 -25.05
CA THR A 56 15.90 -16.36 -23.91
C THR A 56 15.22 -15.01 -24.20
N ILE A 57 15.42 -14.47 -25.41
CA ILE A 57 14.77 -13.25 -25.90
C ILE A 57 13.25 -13.44 -25.91
N LEU A 58 12.75 -14.52 -26.52
CA LEU A 58 11.32 -14.80 -26.60
C LEU A 58 10.67 -14.99 -25.21
N LYS A 59 11.36 -15.67 -24.29
CA LYS A 59 10.91 -15.78 -22.89
C LYS A 59 10.88 -14.44 -22.17
N LYS A 60 11.83 -13.54 -22.44
CA LYS A 60 11.83 -12.18 -21.89
C LYS A 60 10.66 -11.38 -22.46
N HIS A 61 10.44 -11.46 -23.77
CA HIS A 61 9.35 -10.77 -24.46
C HIS A 61 7.97 -11.22 -23.94
N LEU A 62 7.74 -12.54 -23.79
CA LEU A 62 6.51 -13.09 -23.21
C LEU A 62 6.27 -12.57 -21.78
N ARG A 63 7.32 -12.54 -20.94
CA ARG A 63 7.22 -12.02 -19.57
C ARG A 63 6.87 -10.55 -19.54
N ASN A 64 7.43 -9.74 -20.45
CA ASN A 64 7.13 -8.32 -20.55
C ASN A 64 5.68 -8.10 -21.04
N SER A 65 5.26 -8.78 -22.10
CA SER A 65 3.88 -8.72 -22.60
C SER A 65 2.86 -9.03 -21.49
N HIS A 66 3.06 -10.11 -20.72
CA HIS A 66 2.19 -10.40 -19.57
C HIS A 66 2.18 -9.30 -18.49
N LYS A 67 3.30 -8.60 -18.26
CA LYS A 67 3.35 -7.48 -17.31
C LYS A 67 2.56 -6.28 -17.84
N ASP A 68 2.67 -6.00 -19.13
CA ASP A 68 2.02 -4.87 -19.78
C ASP A 68 0.50 -5.08 -19.85
N THR A 69 0.03 -6.28 -20.22
CA THR A 69 -1.41 -6.61 -20.19
C THR A 69 -1.98 -6.44 -18.79
N ARG A 70 -1.31 -6.98 -17.76
CA ARG A 70 -1.74 -6.79 -16.35
C ARG A 70 -1.77 -5.34 -15.92
N LYS A 71 -0.86 -4.51 -16.43
CA LYS A 71 -0.83 -3.07 -16.16
C LYS A 71 -2.05 -2.40 -16.81
N GLN A 72 -2.31 -2.69 -18.08
CA GLN A 72 -3.46 -2.16 -18.81
C GLN A 72 -4.79 -2.56 -18.18
N GLU A 73 -4.97 -3.82 -17.77
CA GLU A 73 -6.17 -4.28 -17.06
C GLU A 73 -6.43 -3.49 -15.77
N LYS A 74 -5.38 -3.19 -15.00
CA LYS A 74 -5.50 -2.38 -13.77
C LYS A 74 -5.87 -0.94 -14.08
N ILE A 75 -5.30 -0.36 -15.13
CA ILE A 75 -5.63 1.00 -15.58
C ILE A 75 -7.10 1.04 -16.01
N ALA A 76 -7.52 0.12 -16.86
CA ALA A 76 -8.92 -0.01 -17.30
C ALA A 76 -9.88 -0.22 -16.12
N TYR A 77 -9.49 -1.03 -15.12
CA TYR A 77 -10.27 -1.21 -13.89
C TYR A 77 -10.47 0.10 -13.11
N ILE A 78 -9.42 0.93 -13.02
CA ILE A 78 -9.49 2.22 -12.32
C ILE A 78 -10.33 3.21 -13.13
N GLU A 79 -10.12 3.30 -14.45
CA GLU A 79 -10.82 4.22 -15.34
C GLU A 79 -12.32 3.95 -15.39
N ASN A 80 -12.71 2.68 -15.45
CA ASN A 80 -14.11 2.24 -15.50
C ASN A 80 -14.80 2.21 -14.12
N SER A 81 -14.10 2.55 -13.04
CA SER A 81 -14.67 2.54 -11.70
C SER A 81 -15.41 3.84 -11.38
N PHE A 82 -16.56 3.72 -10.70
CA PHE A 82 -17.33 4.87 -10.22
C PHE A 82 -16.53 5.69 -9.18
N ASP A 83 -15.82 5.01 -8.28
CA ASP A 83 -14.95 5.62 -7.27
C ASP A 83 -13.49 5.25 -7.55
N LYS A 84 -12.80 6.14 -8.28
CA LYS A 84 -11.41 5.97 -8.71
C LYS A 84 -10.46 5.85 -7.52
N THR A 85 -10.66 6.64 -6.47
CA THR A 85 -9.81 6.66 -5.28
C THR A 85 -9.89 5.31 -4.56
N LYS A 86 -11.09 4.78 -4.37
CA LYS A 86 -11.29 3.46 -3.76
C LYS A 86 -10.76 2.33 -4.64
N ALA A 87 -10.91 2.43 -5.97
CA ALA A 87 -10.37 1.46 -6.92
C ALA A 87 -8.84 1.41 -6.89
N VAL A 88 -8.17 2.57 -6.89
CA VAL A 88 -6.70 2.68 -6.76
C VAL A 88 -6.24 2.03 -5.46
N TRP A 89 -6.85 2.37 -4.32
CA TRP A 89 -6.51 1.76 -3.03
C TRP A 89 -6.71 0.24 -3.01
N LYS A 90 -7.73 -0.27 -3.71
CA LYS A 90 -7.99 -1.70 -3.84
C LYS A 90 -6.89 -2.40 -4.65
N VAL A 91 -6.39 -1.77 -5.72
CA VAL A 91 -5.25 -2.28 -6.51
C VAL A 91 -3.98 -2.30 -5.65
N ILE A 92 -3.67 -1.21 -4.93
CA ILE A 92 -2.51 -1.12 -4.05
C ILE A 92 -2.56 -2.21 -2.96
N LYS A 93 -3.70 -2.37 -2.29
CA LYS A 93 -3.88 -3.40 -1.24
C LYS A 93 -3.69 -4.81 -1.79
N ARG A 94 -4.22 -5.12 -2.97
CA ARG A 94 -4.04 -6.43 -3.61
C ARG A 94 -2.55 -6.72 -3.86
N GLU A 95 -1.83 -5.79 -4.46
CA GLU A 95 -0.41 -5.96 -4.79
C GLU A 95 0.51 -6.05 -3.56
N THR A 96 0.21 -5.27 -2.52
CA THR A 96 1.02 -5.25 -1.28
C THR A 96 0.79 -6.48 -0.40
N VAL A 97 -0.44 -7.00 -0.34
CA VAL A 97 -0.75 -8.23 0.43
C VAL A 97 -0.08 -9.45 -0.20
N THR A 98 -0.03 -9.55 -1.53
CA THR A 98 0.64 -10.69 -2.20
C THR A 98 2.17 -10.64 -2.04
N LYS A 99 2.77 -9.44 -1.97
CA LYS A 99 4.23 -9.26 -1.82
C LYS A 99 4.77 -9.56 -0.42
N LYS A 100 3.94 -9.54 0.64
CA LYS A 100 4.39 -9.91 2.00
C LYS A 100 4.91 -11.35 2.12
N LYS A 101 4.63 -12.23 1.14
CA LYS A 101 5.18 -13.60 1.09
C LYS A 101 6.58 -13.70 0.47
N ASN A 102 7.03 -12.70 -0.28
CA ASN A 102 8.34 -12.67 -0.95
C ASN A 102 9.07 -11.37 -0.56
N GLN A 103 9.48 -11.27 0.70
CA GLN A 103 10.32 -10.18 1.19
C GLN A 103 11.75 -10.41 0.71
N ASN A 104 12.06 -9.94 -0.50
CA ASN A 104 13.40 -9.59 -1.00
C ASN A 104 13.24 -8.90 -2.36
N ASN A 105 12.33 -7.93 -2.45
CA ASN A 105 12.29 -7.01 -3.59
C ASN A 105 12.73 -5.66 -3.06
N GLU A 106 14.01 -5.34 -3.24
CA GLU A 106 14.50 -3.97 -3.20
C GLU A 106 13.56 -3.11 -4.07
N SER A 107 13.14 -1.95 -3.55
CA SER A 107 12.33 -1.02 -4.33
C SER A 107 13.13 -0.64 -5.57
N SER A 108 12.56 -0.81 -6.77
CA SER A 108 13.22 -0.37 -8.00
C SER A 108 13.29 1.15 -8.14
N PHE A 109 12.81 1.89 -7.13
CA PHE A 109 12.86 3.33 -7.09
C PHE A 109 13.97 3.75 -6.14
N THR A 110 14.81 4.66 -6.63
CA THR A 110 15.81 5.32 -5.79
C THR A 110 15.16 6.47 -5.01
N ALA A 111 15.79 6.90 -3.91
CA ALA A 111 15.32 8.05 -3.15
C ALA A 111 15.25 9.32 -4.01
N ASP A 112 16.19 9.47 -4.95
CA ASP A 112 16.28 10.63 -5.85
C ASP A 112 15.12 10.65 -6.86
N GLU A 113 14.71 9.48 -7.37
CA GLU A 113 13.54 9.37 -8.25
C GLU A 113 12.25 9.77 -7.54
N LEU A 114 12.10 9.37 -6.26
CA LEU A 114 10.95 9.75 -5.45
C LEU A 114 10.96 11.24 -5.13
N ASN A 115 12.10 11.78 -4.73
CA ASN A 115 12.24 13.20 -4.41
C ASN A 115 11.95 14.09 -5.63
N SER A 116 12.47 13.70 -6.80
CA SER A 116 12.21 14.41 -8.06
C SER A 116 10.74 14.35 -8.43
N PHE A 117 10.11 13.18 -8.28
CA PHE A 117 8.67 13.03 -8.52
C PHE A 117 7.83 13.96 -7.63
N PHE A 118 8.10 14.01 -6.32
CA PHE A 118 7.34 14.87 -5.40
C PHE A 118 7.66 16.36 -5.56
N ALA A 119 8.87 16.71 -5.97
CA ALA A 119 9.23 18.10 -6.27
C ALA A 119 8.49 18.62 -7.53
N ASP A 120 8.34 17.76 -8.55
CA ASP A 120 7.83 18.18 -9.85
C ASP A 120 6.32 17.92 -10.04
N ILE A 121 5.69 17.12 -9.18
CA ILE A 121 4.25 16.87 -9.29
C ILE A 121 3.41 18.14 -9.13
N GLY A 122 3.87 19.11 -8.33
CA GLY A 122 3.20 20.40 -8.20
C GLY A 122 3.18 21.16 -9.53
N LYS A 123 4.29 21.12 -10.28
CA LYS A 123 4.41 21.75 -11.60
C LYS A 123 3.56 21.05 -12.65
N SER A 124 3.41 19.73 -12.55
CA SER A 124 2.56 18.97 -13.47
C SER A 124 1.07 19.17 -13.20
N ILE A 125 0.67 19.41 -11.94
CA ILE A 125 -0.73 19.62 -11.56
C ILE A 125 -1.17 21.07 -11.76
N ALA A 126 -0.29 22.05 -11.54
CA ALA A 126 -0.61 23.48 -11.60
C ALA A 126 -1.38 23.93 -12.87
N PRO A 127 -1.05 23.45 -14.10
CA PRO A 127 -1.79 23.81 -15.31
C PRO A 127 -3.24 23.29 -15.35
N PHE A 128 -3.54 22.22 -14.60
CA PHE A 128 -4.86 21.59 -14.57
C PHE A 128 -5.74 22.12 -13.44
N VAL A 129 -5.15 22.83 -12.47
CA VAL A 129 -5.89 23.53 -11.44
C VAL A 129 -6.44 24.81 -12.07
N LYS A 130 -7.74 24.82 -12.37
CA LYS A 130 -8.40 26.05 -12.81
C LYS A 130 -8.17 27.12 -11.74
N PRO A 131 -7.66 28.31 -12.12
CA PRO A 131 -7.59 29.42 -11.19
C PRO A 131 -9.00 29.67 -10.67
N SER A 132 -9.18 29.46 -9.37
CA SER A 132 -10.44 29.75 -8.71
C SER A 132 -10.58 31.27 -8.67
N HIS A 133 -11.28 31.85 -9.66
CA HIS A 133 -11.84 33.21 -9.58
C HIS A 133 -12.95 33.31 -8.53
N LYS A 134 -12.78 32.65 -7.39
CA LYS A 134 -13.54 32.99 -6.20
C LYS A 134 -12.83 34.19 -5.64
N GLU A 135 -13.48 35.35 -5.78
CA GLU A 135 -13.23 36.49 -4.90
C GLU A 135 -12.88 35.95 -3.53
N GLU A 136 -11.74 36.40 -3.00
CA GLU A 136 -11.36 36.19 -1.59
C GLU A 136 -12.65 36.25 -0.77
N PRO A 137 -13.01 35.16 -0.06
CA PRO A 137 -14.37 35.03 0.42
C PRO A 137 -14.73 36.29 1.20
N ARG A 138 -15.75 37.03 0.73
CA ARG A 138 -16.10 38.34 1.30
C ARG A 138 -16.34 38.29 2.81
N TYR A 139 -16.61 37.09 3.35
CA TYR A 139 -16.72 36.84 4.78
C TYR A 139 -15.39 36.96 5.58
N LEU A 140 -14.22 36.94 4.90
CA LEU A 140 -12.90 37.16 5.48
C LEU A 140 -12.43 38.60 5.33
N ARG A 141 -12.90 39.34 4.32
CA ARG A 141 -12.61 40.78 4.19
C ARG A 141 -13.36 41.56 5.27
N GLY A 142 -12.62 42.13 6.21
CA GLY A 142 -13.16 43.05 7.23
C GLY A 142 -13.44 42.42 8.59
N LYS A 143 -13.15 41.13 8.79
CA LYS A 143 -13.13 40.54 10.13
C LYS A 143 -11.70 40.33 10.56
N THR A 144 -11.09 41.36 11.16
CA THR A 144 -10.24 41.09 12.31
C THR A 144 -11.15 40.43 13.34
N LEU A 145 -11.26 39.09 13.27
CA LEU A 145 -11.72 38.28 14.37
C LEU A 145 -10.72 38.54 15.50
N LYS A 146 -10.94 39.62 16.24
CA LYS A 146 -10.52 39.69 17.63
C LYS A 146 -11.27 38.53 18.26
N SER A 147 -10.60 37.38 18.35
CA SER A 147 -11.13 36.26 19.09
C SER A 147 -11.48 36.82 20.48
N PRO A 148 -12.74 36.79 20.92
CA PRO A 148 -13.10 37.28 22.26
C PRO A 148 -12.39 36.46 23.34
N PHE A 149 -11.91 35.28 22.96
CA PHE A 149 -11.04 34.44 23.76
C PHE A 149 -9.62 34.61 23.28
N PRO A 150 -8.69 35.10 24.10
CA PRO A 150 -7.29 34.79 23.83
C PRO A 150 -7.17 33.27 23.61
N LEU A 151 -6.40 32.87 22.58
CA LEU A 151 -5.91 31.49 22.44
C LEU A 151 -4.91 31.22 23.58
N PHE A 152 -5.37 31.33 24.83
CA PHE A 152 -4.68 30.75 25.95
C PHE A 152 -5.05 29.28 25.95
N ASN A 153 -4.04 28.43 26.00
CA ASN A 153 -4.22 27.03 26.35
C ASN A 153 -5.05 27.01 27.64
N CYS A 154 -6.28 26.50 27.57
CA CYS A 154 -7.06 26.25 28.77
C CYS A 154 -6.19 25.40 29.69
N PRO A 155 -6.04 25.75 30.99
CA PRO A 155 -5.27 24.92 31.90
C PRO A 155 -5.84 23.51 31.86
N THR A 156 -5.03 22.56 31.38
CA THR A 156 -5.40 21.15 31.31
C THR A 156 -5.42 20.60 32.72
N THR A 157 -6.53 19.98 33.13
CA THR A 157 -6.63 19.41 34.47
C THR A 157 -5.80 18.12 34.58
N GLU A 158 -5.39 17.76 35.79
CA GLU A 158 -4.71 16.48 36.05
C GLU A 158 -5.53 15.29 35.55
N GLU A 159 -6.85 15.32 35.78
CA GLU A 159 -7.80 14.32 35.28
C GLU A 159 -7.83 14.22 33.75
N GLU A 160 -7.73 15.35 33.03
CA GLU A 160 -7.67 15.36 31.57
C GLU A 160 -6.39 14.69 31.06
N ILE A 161 -5.26 14.95 31.72
CA ILE A 161 -3.96 14.35 31.37
C ILE A 161 -4.01 12.84 31.59
N GLU A 162 -4.51 12.39 32.74
CA GLU A 162 -4.69 10.96 33.04
C GLU A 162 -5.56 10.27 31.97
N ASN A 163 -6.70 10.87 31.66
CA ASN A 163 -7.62 10.35 30.65
C ASN A 163 -6.99 10.25 29.26
N ILE A 164 -6.17 11.23 28.87
CA ILE A 164 -5.46 11.22 27.58
C ILE A 164 -4.42 10.07 27.56
N VAL A 165 -3.61 9.94 28.61
CA VAL A 165 -2.55 8.92 28.68
C VAL A 165 -3.15 7.51 28.72
N HIS A 166 -4.26 7.31 29.44
CA HIS A 166 -4.96 6.02 29.47
C HIS A 166 -5.54 5.62 28.11
N LYS A 167 -6.00 6.59 27.29
CA LYS A 167 -6.53 6.34 25.93
C LYS A 167 -5.47 5.85 24.95
N PHE A 168 -4.17 6.02 25.22
CA PHE A 168 -3.14 5.51 24.33
C PHE A 168 -3.13 3.98 24.30
N LYS A 169 -3.07 3.42 23.09
CA LYS A 169 -2.89 1.98 22.90
C LYS A 169 -1.49 1.59 23.34
N SER A 170 -1.37 0.60 24.23
CA SER A 170 -0.10 0.11 24.77
C SER A 170 0.75 -0.58 23.68
N LYS A 171 1.50 0.22 22.94
CA LYS A 171 2.46 -0.22 21.91
C LYS A 171 3.88 -0.12 22.45
N MET A 172 4.75 -1.03 22.01
CA MET A 172 6.17 -1.08 22.36
C MET A 172 7.06 -0.20 21.45
N SER A 173 6.46 0.60 20.56
CA SER A 173 7.20 1.61 19.80
C SER A 173 7.70 2.69 20.76
N SER A 174 9.00 2.94 20.76
CA SER A 174 9.64 3.98 21.57
C SER A 174 9.74 5.31 20.83
N ASP A 175 9.80 6.41 21.57
CA ASP A 175 10.20 7.71 21.04
C ASP A 175 11.74 7.82 20.86
N ILE A 176 12.22 9.01 20.51
CA ILE A 176 13.65 9.31 20.31
C ILE A 176 14.48 9.17 21.61
N TYR A 177 13.83 9.11 22.77
CA TYR A 177 14.44 8.97 24.09
C TYR A 177 14.26 7.57 24.67
N GLY A 178 13.64 6.64 23.92
CA GLY A 178 13.40 5.27 24.39
C GLY A 178 12.14 5.09 25.23
N PHE A 179 11.31 6.11 25.42
CA PHE A 179 10.06 5.99 26.18
C PHE A 179 8.99 5.29 25.36
N THR A 180 8.42 4.24 25.94
CA THR A 180 7.28 3.52 25.36
C THR A 180 5.99 3.92 26.08
N VAL A 181 4.83 3.70 25.44
CA VAL A 181 3.52 4.00 26.05
C VAL A 181 3.30 3.26 27.39
N PRO A 182 3.68 1.97 27.55
CA PRO A 182 3.65 1.31 28.86
C PRO A 182 4.50 2.01 29.91
N LEU A 183 5.70 2.47 29.54
CA LEU A 183 6.61 3.19 30.42
C LEU A 183 6.03 4.55 30.85
N LEU A 184 5.40 5.28 29.91
CA LEU A 184 4.71 6.53 30.22
C LEU A 184 3.58 6.31 31.23
N LYS A 185 2.79 5.24 31.07
CA LYS A 185 1.72 4.88 32.00
C LYS A 185 2.24 4.51 33.40
N THR A 186 3.43 3.91 33.50
CA THR A 186 4.04 3.60 34.81
C THR A 186 4.56 4.85 35.53
N PHE A 187 4.99 5.87 34.79
CA PHE A 187 5.46 7.14 35.38
C PHE A 187 4.34 8.14 35.65
N LEU A 188 3.13 7.90 35.13
CA LEU A 188 1.99 8.81 35.29
C LEU A 188 1.70 9.17 36.77
N PRO A 189 1.71 8.24 37.75
CA PRO A 189 1.47 8.57 39.16
C PRO A 189 2.60 9.38 39.81
N ILE A 190 3.79 9.45 39.18
CA ILE A 190 4.93 10.23 39.65
C ILE A 190 4.86 11.65 39.08
N ILE A 191 4.38 11.79 37.84
CA ILE A 191 4.21 13.07 37.13
C ILE A 191 3.00 13.83 37.66
N ILE A 192 1.94 13.10 37.99
CA ILE A 192 0.72 13.59 38.63
C ILE A 192 0.67 12.92 40.00
N PRO A 193 1.36 13.48 41.02
CA PRO A 193 1.24 12.95 42.36
C PRO A 193 -0.20 13.20 42.81
N HIS A 194 -0.99 12.13 42.97
CA HIS A 194 -2.30 12.26 43.60
C HIS A 194 -2.11 13.03 44.90
N SER A 195 -2.73 14.20 45.00
CA SER A 195 -2.82 14.93 46.26
C SER A 195 -3.57 14.01 47.22
N ILE A 196 -2.83 13.42 48.16
CA ILE A 196 -3.38 12.58 49.22
C ILE A 196 -4.34 13.49 50.00
N MET A 197 -5.65 13.24 49.88
CA MET A 197 -6.63 13.73 50.86
C MET A 197 -6.35 13.10 52.22
#